data_AF-A0A661QCJ3-F1
#
_entry.id   AF-A0A661QCJ3-F1
#
_cell.length_a   1.000
_cell.length_b   1.000
_cell.length_c   1.000
_cell.angle_alpha   90.00
_cell.angle_beta   90.00
_cell.angle_gamma   90.00
#
_symmetry.space_group_name_H-M   'P 1'
#
loop_
_entity.id
_entity.type
_entity.pdbx_description
1 polymer ?
#
loop_
_entity_poly.entity_id
_entity_poly.type
_entity_poly.pdbx_seq_one_letter_code
_entity_poly.pdbx_strand_id
1 'polypeptide(L)'
;MNIPGFPSLPTDNLYKFMALSGVVLLLVAPFFWANFYISHSERTSKAIESLGYSLPPPEYFFFRANIMSGEPVTDEQRKLVEKFDSLRKESSQIEREYLLYDRFSYIVTGLAIIFGLLGLSLTCFGFSLWYLRVQKPLDQILLKEVGEVDKKSS
;
A
#
# COMPACT_ATOMS: atom_id res chain seq x y z
N MET A 1 -8.13 -6.05 37.91
CA MET A 1 -9.51 -6.35 38.36
C MET A 1 -9.60 -7.86 38.39
N ASN A 2 -9.58 -8.47 39.56
CA ASN A 2 -9.63 -9.93 39.68
C ASN A 2 -11.10 -10.35 39.65
N ILE A 3 -11.52 -10.98 38.57
CA ILE A 3 -12.80 -11.66 38.51
C ILE A 3 -12.59 -13.02 39.20
N PRO A 4 -13.29 -13.32 40.30
CA PRO A 4 -13.12 -14.59 41.00
C PRO A 4 -13.40 -15.76 40.04
N GLY A 5 -12.44 -16.68 39.92
CA GLY A 5 -12.51 -17.84 39.02
C GLY A 5 -11.82 -17.69 37.67
N PHE A 6 -11.37 -16.49 37.29
CA PHE A 6 -10.59 -16.28 36.06
C PHE A 6 -9.10 -16.11 36.38
N PRO A 7 -8.18 -16.90 35.77
CA PRO A 7 -6.75 -16.68 35.94
C PRO A 7 -6.38 -15.31 35.37
N SER A 8 -5.55 -14.55 36.09
CA SER A 8 -5.01 -13.30 35.58
C SER A 8 -4.19 -13.60 34.33
N LEU A 9 -4.64 -13.14 33.17
CA LEU A 9 -3.85 -13.25 31.94
C LEU A 9 -2.46 -12.65 32.19
N PRO A 10 -1.39 -13.24 31.65
CA PRO A 10 -0.05 -12.66 31.73
C PRO A 10 -0.05 -11.32 30.97
N THR A 11 -0.37 -10.24 31.68
CA THR A 11 -0.59 -8.90 31.13
C THR A 11 0.69 -8.28 30.55
N ASP A 12 1.86 -8.75 30.99
CA ASP A 12 3.16 -8.34 30.42
C ASP A 12 3.27 -8.73 28.94
N ASN A 13 2.86 -9.94 28.58
CA ASN A 13 2.91 -10.41 27.20
C ASN A 13 1.95 -9.63 26.29
N LEU A 14 0.84 -9.14 26.83
CA LEU A 14 -0.14 -8.36 26.08
C LEU A 14 0.41 -6.99 25.65
N TYR A 15 1.04 -6.24 26.55
CA TYR A 15 1.57 -4.91 26.21
C TYR A 15 2.73 -4.99 25.22
N LYS A 16 3.62 -5.98 25.39
CA LYS A 16 4.70 -6.26 24.44
C LYS A 16 4.16 -6.66 23.07
N PHE A 17 3.16 -7.55 23.03
CA PHE A 17 2.52 -7.94 21.78
C PHE A 17 1.86 -6.75 21.09
N MET A 18 1.17 -5.89 21.82
CA MET A 18 0.54 -4.69 21.27
C MET A 18 1.58 -3.71 20.70
N ALA A 19 2.68 -3.48 21.42
CA ALA A 19 3.77 -2.63 20.96
C ALA A 19 4.41 -3.18 19.67
N LEU A 20 4.77 -4.47 19.67
CA LEU A 20 5.43 -5.12 18.55
C LEU A 20 4.53 -5.25 17.32
N SER A 21 3.26 -5.60 17.50
CA SER A 21 2.29 -5.63 16.39
C SER A 21 2.08 -4.24 15.80
N GLY A 22 2.07 -3.20 16.63
CA GLY A 22 2.08 -1.81 16.18
C GLY A 22 3.29 -1.46 15.32
N VAL A 23 4.50 -1.85 15.75
CA VAL A 23 5.74 -1.62 14.98
C VAL A 23 5.69 -2.36 13.65
N VAL A 24 5.23 -3.60 13.64
CA VAL A 24 5.08 -4.39 12.40
C VAL A 24 4.12 -3.67 11.43
N LEU A 25 2.94 -3.24 11.90
CA LEU A 25 2.00 -2.49 11.06
C LEU A 25 2.59 -1.18 10.53
N LEU A 26 3.30 -0.45 11.39
CA LEU A 26 3.94 0.83 11.05
C LEU A 26 5.01 0.68 9.98
N LEU A 27 5.70 -0.46 9.91
CA LEU A 27 6.72 -0.74 8.89
C LEU A 27 6.14 -1.38 7.62
N VAL A 28 5.24 -2.35 7.78
CA VAL A 28 4.69 -3.13 6.66
C VAL A 28 3.76 -2.29 5.80
N ALA A 29 2.93 -1.43 6.39
CA ALA A 29 1.99 -0.59 5.63
C ALA A 29 2.69 0.35 4.61
N PRO A 30 3.68 1.18 5.00
CA PRO A 30 4.38 2.03 4.05
C PRO A 30 5.25 1.23 3.08
N PHE A 31 5.84 0.11 3.50
CA PHE A 31 6.59 -0.77 2.61
C PHE A 31 5.71 -1.35 1.51
N PHE A 32 4.55 -1.91 1.86
CA PHE A 32 3.60 -2.44 0.90
C PHE A 32 3.09 -1.35 -0.05
N TRP A 33 2.75 -0.17 0.50
CA TRP A 33 2.32 0.98 -0.30
C TRP A 33 3.39 1.45 -1.29
N ALA A 34 4.65 1.55 -0.86
CA ALA A 34 5.75 1.97 -1.74
C ALA A 34 5.97 1.00 -2.90
N ASN A 35 5.97 -0.31 -2.63
CA ASN A 35 6.09 -1.32 -3.67
C ASN A 35 4.91 -1.28 -4.65
N PHE A 36 3.70 -1.13 -4.12
CA PHE A 36 2.50 -0.97 -4.94
C PHE A 36 2.57 0.30 -5.81
N TYR A 37 2.99 1.42 -5.24
CA TYR A 37 3.11 2.71 -5.94
C TYR A 37 4.18 2.67 -7.04
N ILE A 38 5.35 2.10 -6.78
CA ILE A 38 6.41 1.94 -7.78
C ILE A 38 5.91 1.08 -8.94
N SER A 39 5.31 -0.09 -8.65
CA SER A 39 4.77 -0.96 -9.71
C SER A 39 3.65 -0.27 -10.50
N HIS A 40 2.83 0.54 -9.83
CA HIS A 40 1.81 1.35 -10.49
C HIS A 40 2.46 2.36 -11.44
N SER A 41 3.41 3.16 -10.96
CA SER A 41 4.11 4.17 -11.76
C SER A 41 4.78 3.58 -13.01
N GLU A 42 5.38 2.39 -12.90
CA GLU A 42 5.99 1.74 -14.08
C GLU A 42 4.95 1.34 -15.12
N ARG A 43 3.79 0.83 -14.69
CA ARG A 43 2.69 0.43 -15.59
C ARG A 43 2.07 1.65 -16.26
N THR A 44 1.89 2.74 -15.52
CA THR A 44 1.34 3.98 -16.07
C THR A 44 2.30 4.59 -17.09
N SER A 45 3.61 4.59 -16.83
CA SER A 45 4.60 5.04 -17.81
C SER A 45 4.57 4.21 -19.10
N LYS A 46 4.50 2.88 -19.01
CA LYS A 46 4.40 2.00 -20.20
C LYS A 46 3.10 2.21 -20.96
N ALA A 47 1.98 2.39 -20.25
CA ALA A 47 0.70 2.70 -20.86
C ALA A 47 0.77 4.04 -21.61
N ILE A 48 1.24 5.10 -20.96
CA ILE A 48 1.39 6.43 -21.57
C ILE A 48 2.37 6.39 -22.76
N GLU A 49 3.47 5.65 -22.65
CA GLU A 49 4.41 5.44 -23.76
C GLU A 49 3.73 4.74 -24.95
N SER A 50 2.95 3.69 -24.69
CA SER A 50 2.18 3.00 -25.75
C SER A 50 1.12 3.91 -26.40
N LEU A 51 0.55 4.83 -25.62
CA LEU A 51 -0.45 5.81 -26.08
C LEU A 51 0.16 6.99 -26.82
N GLY A 52 1.37 7.42 -26.40
CA GLY A 52 1.98 8.69 -26.77
C GLY A 52 2.71 8.69 -28.12
N TYR A 53 3.00 7.52 -28.71
CA TYR A 53 3.91 7.44 -29.87
C TYR A 53 3.25 7.17 -31.23
N SER A 54 1.93 7.03 -31.32
CA SER A 54 1.27 6.75 -32.61
C SER A 54 0.08 7.67 -32.84
N LEU A 55 0.35 8.97 -32.96
CA LEU A 55 -0.61 9.86 -33.60
C LEU A 55 -0.90 9.30 -34.99
N PRO A 56 -2.17 9.00 -35.32
CA PRO A 56 -2.49 8.60 -36.67
C PRO A 56 -2.07 9.71 -37.64
N PRO A 57 -1.44 9.37 -38.76
CA PRO A 57 -1.09 10.36 -39.77
C PRO A 57 -2.41 11.02 -40.26
N PRO A 58 -2.42 12.30 -40.67
CA PRO A 58 -3.66 12.99 -41.06
C PRO A 58 -4.51 12.22 -42.08
N GLU A 59 -3.86 11.50 -42.99
CA GLU A 59 -4.48 10.69 -44.04
C GLU A 59 -5.28 9.50 -43.50
N TYR A 60 -4.95 9.00 -42.31
CA TYR A 60 -5.69 7.93 -41.65
C TYR A 60 -7.17 8.27 -41.52
N PHE A 61 -7.49 9.50 -41.10
CA PHE A 61 -8.88 9.92 -40.89
C PHE A 61 -9.66 9.94 -42.20
N PHE A 62 -9.01 10.38 -43.28
CA PHE A 62 -9.58 10.41 -44.62
C PHE A 62 -9.83 8.98 -45.13
N PHE A 63 -8.82 8.11 -45.09
CA PHE A 63 -8.97 6.72 -45.55
C PHE A 63 -10.01 5.95 -44.75
N ARG A 64 -10.08 6.17 -43.44
CA ARG A 64 -11.10 5.56 -42.57
C ARG A 64 -12.51 6.03 -42.94
N ALA A 65 -12.69 7.31 -43.27
CA ALA A 65 -13.97 7.84 -43.73
C ALA A 65 -14.38 7.22 -45.08
N ASN A 66 -13.46 7.11 -46.03
CA ASN A 66 -13.72 6.50 -47.33
C ASN A 66 -14.14 5.02 -47.20
N ILE A 67 -13.45 4.25 -46.36
CA ILE A 67 -13.81 2.86 -46.05
C ILE A 67 -15.24 2.77 -45.48
N MET A 68 -15.59 3.66 -44.53
CA MET A 68 -16.94 3.68 -43.93
C MET A 68 -18.04 4.07 -44.92
N SER A 69 -17.72 4.92 -45.89
CA SER A 69 -18.65 5.37 -46.94
C SER A 69 -18.76 4.39 -48.12
N GLY A 70 -17.97 3.32 -48.12
CA GLY A 70 -17.93 2.35 -49.22
C GLY A 70 -17.19 2.84 -50.47
N GLU A 71 -16.40 3.90 -50.35
CA GLU A 71 -15.56 4.39 -51.44
C GLU A 71 -14.37 3.43 -51.69
N PRO A 72 -13.90 3.31 -52.94
CA PRO A 72 -12.76 2.45 -53.26
C PRO A 72 -11.48 2.99 -52.60
N VAL A 73 -10.78 2.11 -51.90
CA VAL A 73 -9.47 2.37 -51.28
C VAL A 73 -8.46 1.32 -51.71
N THR A 74 -7.17 1.69 -51.71
CA THR A 74 -6.08 0.76 -51.99
C THR A 74 -5.84 -0.19 -50.81
N ASP A 75 -5.20 -1.33 -51.06
CA ASP A 75 -4.86 -2.29 -50.00
C ASP A 75 -3.90 -1.70 -48.95
N GLU A 76 -3.01 -0.79 -49.36
CA GLU A 76 -2.11 -0.09 -48.45
C GLU A 76 -2.86 0.87 -47.52
N GLN A 77 -3.84 1.61 -48.06
CA GLN A 77 -4.72 2.46 -47.26
C GLN A 77 -5.53 1.64 -46.25
N ARG A 78 -6.04 0.48 -46.68
CA ARG A 78 -6.75 -0.46 -45.80
C ARG A 78 -5.84 -0.96 -44.67
N LYS A 79 -4.63 -1.44 -44.98
CA LYS A 79 -3.65 -1.90 -43.98
C LYS A 79 -3.27 -0.79 -42.99
N LEU A 80 -3.13 0.45 -43.46
CA LEU A 80 -2.86 1.60 -42.60
C LEU A 80 -4.00 1.84 -41.61
N VAL A 81 -5.25 1.84 -42.08
CA VAL A 81 -6.43 2.01 -41.22
C VAL A 81 -6.54 0.87 -40.22
N GLU A 82 -6.39 -0.38 -40.66
CA GLU A 82 -6.43 -1.56 -39.78
C GLU A 82 -5.38 -1.49 -38.67
N LYS A 83 -4.14 -1.09 -38.99
CA LYS A 83 -3.07 -0.91 -38.01
C LYS A 83 -3.42 0.14 -36.95
N PHE A 84 -3.96 1.29 -37.33
CA PHE A 84 -4.29 2.35 -36.38
C PHE A 84 -5.58 2.06 -35.60
N ASP A 85 -6.57 1.40 -36.20
CA ASP A 85 -7.76 0.92 -35.49
C ASP A 85 -7.38 -0.14 -34.43
N SER A 86 -6.44 -1.05 -34.73
CA SER A 86 -5.96 -2.02 -33.74
C SER A 86 -5.21 -1.35 -32.59
N LEU A 87 -4.33 -0.38 -32.90
CA LEU A 87 -3.62 0.41 -31.88
C LEU A 87 -4.60 1.21 -31.01
N ARG A 88 -5.62 1.83 -31.62
CA ARG A 88 -6.66 2.57 -30.90
C ARG A 88 -7.47 1.66 -29.98
N LYS A 89 -7.78 0.45 -30.42
CA LYS A 89 -8.49 -0.55 -29.60
C LYS A 89 -7.65 -0.98 -28.40
N GLU A 90 -6.38 -1.28 -28.61
CA GLU A 90 -5.43 -1.62 -27.54
C GLU A 90 -5.27 -0.47 -26.54
N SER A 91 -5.06 0.74 -27.06
CA SER A 91 -5.04 2.00 -26.31
C SER A 91 -6.28 2.16 -25.41
N SER A 92 -7.48 1.92 -25.93
CA SER A 92 -8.72 2.02 -25.15
C SER A 92 -8.84 0.93 -24.09
N GLN A 93 -8.28 -0.27 -24.31
CA GLN A 93 -8.23 -1.32 -23.29
C GLN A 93 -7.28 -0.93 -22.16
N ILE A 94 -6.10 -0.45 -22.50
CA ILE A 94 -5.10 0.05 -21.54
C ILE A 94 -5.66 1.20 -20.70
N GLU A 95 -6.36 2.15 -21.33
CA GLU A 95 -7.00 3.27 -20.63
C GLU A 95 -8.05 2.80 -19.60
N ARG A 96 -8.87 1.80 -19.95
CA ARG A 96 -9.85 1.22 -19.01
C ARG A 96 -9.17 0.53 -17.84
N GLU A 97 -8.13 -0.26 -18.10
CA GLU A 97 -7.35 -0.91 -17.05
C GLU A 97 -6.70 0.13 -16.14
N TYR A 98 -6.10 1.18 -16.72
CA TYR A 98 -5.51 2.30 -15.99
C TYR A 98 -6.51 2.94 -15.04
N LEU A 99 -7.72 3.28 -15.50
CA LEU A 99 -8.75 3.91 -14.67
C LEU A 99 -9.21 3.03 -13.49
N LEU A 100 -9.28 1.72 -13.69
CA LEU A 100 -9.60 0.76 -12.62
C LEU A 100 -8.46 0.69 -11.60
N TYR A 101 -7.22 0.62 -12.07
CA TYR A 101 -6.02 0.60 -11.23
C TYR A 101 -5.82 1.90 -10.45
N ASP A 102 -6.10 3.07 -11.06
CA ASP A 102 -6.02 4.37 -10.42
C ASP A 102 -6.99 4.47 -9.23
N ARG A 103 -8.26 4.09 -9.43
CA ARG A 103 -9.24 4.01 -8.33
C ARG A 103 -8.79 3.05 -7.22
N PHE A 104 -8.26 1.89 -7.60
CA PHE A 104 -7.74 0.92 -6.64
C PHE A 104 -6.53 1.48 -5.86
N SER A 105 -5.67 2.25 -6.51
CA SER A 105 -4.50 2.90 -5.90
C SER A 105 -4.89 3.88 -4.79
N TYR A 106 -5.94 4.67 -4.98
CA TYR A 106 -6.46 5.55 -3.92
C TYR A 106 -6.95 4.75 -2.71
N ILE A 107 -7.65 3.63 -2.92
CA ILE A 107 -8.12 2.76 -1.84
C ILE A 107 -6.95 2.15 -1.08
N VAL A 108 -5.96 1.60 -1.79
CA VAL A 108 -4.75 1.02 -1.19
C VAL A 108 -3.99 2.08 -0.39
N THR A 109 -3.85 3.30 -0.92
CA THR A 109 -3.21 4.42 -0.24
C THR A 109 -3.95 4.80 1.04
N GLY A 110 -5.28 4.92 0.98
CA GLY A 110 -6.11 5.21 2.16
C GLY A 110 -5.97 4.12 3.24
N LEU A 111 -6.01 2.85 2.85
CA LEU A 111 -5.81 1.72 3.77
C LEU A 111 -4.42 1.74 4.41
N ALA A 112 -3.36 2.01 3.64
CA ALA A 112 -2.00 2.09 4.16
C ALA A 112 -1.85 3.20 5.21
N ILE A 113 -2.45 4.37 4.97
CA ILE A 113 -2.46 5.48 5.94
C ILE A 113 -3.18 5.06 7.22
N ILE A 114 -4.37 4.46 7.11
CA ILE A 114 -5.16 4.00 8.26
C ILE A 114 -4.37 2.98 9.08
N PHE A 115 -3.78 1.97 8.44
CA PHE A 115 -2.98 0.96 9.13
C PHE A 115 -1.69 1.54 9.73
N GLY A 116 -1.06 2.51 9.08
CA GLY A 116 0.10 3.22 9.63
C GLY A 116 -0.26 3.98 10.91
N LEU A 117 -1.37 4.73 10.92
CA LEU A 117 -1.86 5.44 12.10
C LEU A 117 -2.27 4.49 13.23
N LEU A 118 -2.92 3.37 12.89
CA LEU A 118 -3.25 2.33 13.85
C LEU A 118 -1.99 1.69 14.45
N GLY A 119 -1.00 1.36 13.60
CA GLY A 119 0.28 0.80 14.02
C GLY A 119 1.05 1.75 14.95
N LEU A 120 1.10 3.04 14.61
CA LEU A 120 1.69 4.07 15.46
C LEU A 120 0.99 4.14 16.82
N SER A 121 -0.35 4.14 16.82
CA SER A 121 -1.14 4.17 18.05
C SER A 121 -0.84 2.95 18.92
N LEU A 122 -0.92 1.74 18.37
CA LEU A 122 -0.63 0.50 19.11
C LEU A 122 0.80 0.47 19.66
N THR A 123 1.77 0.97 18.90
CA THR A 123 3.16 1.10 19.34
C THR A 123 3.27 2.00 20.57
N CYS A 124 2.74 3.22 20.47
CA CYS A 124 2.79 4.21 21.55
C CYS A 124 2.06 3.72 22.81
N PHE A 125 0.84 3.22 22.66
CA PHE A 125 0.07 2.69 23.79
C PHE A 125 0.70 1.43 24.39
N GLY A 126 1.25 0.56 23.55
CA GLY A 126 1.87 -0.69 23.96
C GLY A 126 3.10 -0.45 24.84
N PHE A 127 4.03 0.37 24.36
CA PHE A 127 5.21 0.75 25.13
C PHE A 127 4.85 1.56 26.38
N SER A 128 3.87 2.46 26.29
CA SER A 128 3.44 3.25 27.46
C SER A 128 2.87 2.38 28.57
N LEU A 129 1.98 1.44 28.22
CA LEU A 129 1.39 0.52 29.20
C LEU A 129 2.44 -0.44 29.75
N TRP A 130 3.31 -0.98 28.90
CA TRP A 130 4.40 -1.84 29.35
C TRP A 130 5.31 -1.11 30.36
N TYR A 131 5.74 0.11 30.04
CA TYR A 131 6.61 0.88 30.93
C TYR A 131 5.92 1.21 32.27
N LEU A 132 4.69 1.73 32.22
CA LEU A 132 3.98 2.18 33.41
C LEU A 132 3.52 1.04 34.31
N ARG A 133 3.09 -0.09 33.72
CA ARG A 133 2.46 -1.20 34.45
C ARG A 133 3.41 -2.33 34.78
N VAL A 134 4.49 -2.51 34.02
CA VAL A 134 5.42 -3.63 34.20
C VAL A 134 6.80 -3.14 34.59
N GLN A 135 7.44 -2.33 33.75
CA GLN A 135 8.84 -1.94 33.94
C GLN A 135 9.03 -1.13 35.23
N LYS A 136 8.26 -0.05 35.40
CA LYS A 136 8.40 0.85 36.56
C LYS A 136 8.21 0.13 37.91
N PRO A 137 7.17 -0.72 38.10
CA PRO A 137 7.07 -1.53 39.32
C PRO A 137 8.23 -2.51 39.51
N LEU A 138 8.70 -3.16 38.44
CA LEU A 138 9.83 -4.09 38.51
C LEU A 138 11.12 -3.39 38.94
N ASP A 139 11.40 -2.21 38.36
CA ASP A 139 12.56 -1.39 38.72
C ASP A 139 12.50 -0.97 40.20
N GLN A 140 11.32 -0.62 40.70
CA GLN A 140 11.13 -0.28 42.11
C GLN A 140 11.36 -1.45 43.07
N ILE A 141 11.04 -2.68 42.65
CA ILE A 141 11.30 -3.90 43.44
C ILE A 141 12.80 -4.18 43.44
N LEU A 142 13.44 -4.16 42.27
CA LEU A 142 14.86 -4.41 42.11
C LEU A 142 15.71 -3.43 42.94
N LEU A 143 15.37 -2.15 42.95
CA LEU A 143 16.06 -1.14 43.76
C LEU A 143 15.99 -1.42 45.27
N LYS A 144 14.87 -1.97 45.76
CA LYS A 144 14.73 -2.35 47.17
C LYS A 144 15.60 -3.55 47.50
N GLU A 145 15.60 -4.56 46.63
CA GLU A 145 16.40 -5.78 46.82
C GLU A 145 17.90 -5.48 46.84
N VAL A 146 18.39 -4.67 45.91
CA VAL A 146 19.81 -4.23 45.89
C VAL A 146 20.16 -3.49 47.19
N GLY A 147 19.31 -2.57 47.64
CA GLY A 147 19.55 -1.83 48.89
C GLY A 147 19.50 -2.68 50.15
N GLU A 148 18.80 -3.82 50.15
CA GLU A 148 18.84 -4.78 51.26
C GLU A 148 20.10 -5.66 51.24
N VAL A 149 20.60 -6.02 50.05
CA VAL A 149 21.84 -6.78 49.89
C VAL A 149 23.03 -5.97 50.39
N ASP A 150 23.14 -4.70 50.01
CA ASP A 150 24.24 -3.81 50.42
C ASP A 150 24.31 -3.64 51.95
N LYS A 151 23.14 -3.61 52.61
CA LYS A 151 23.05 -3.55 54.08
C LYS A 151 23.48 -4.83 54.78
N LYS A 152 23.33 -5.99 54.13
CA LYS A 152 23.77 -7.28 54.69
C LYS A 152 25.28 -7.51 54.53
N SER A 153 25.89 -6.86 53.55
CA SER A 153 27.34 -6.93 53.30
C SER A 153 28.17 -5.92 54.08
N SER A 154 27.53 -4.94 54.74
CA SER A 154 28.18 -3.91 55.57
C SER A 154 28.18 -4.32 57.04
#